data_AF-A0A7G2D0Z0-F1
#
_entry.id   AF-A0A7G2D0Z0-F1
#
_cell.length_a   1.000
_cell.length_b   1.000
_cell.length_c   1.000
_cell.angle_alpha   90.00
_cell.angle_beta   90.00
_cell.angle_gamma   90.00
#
_symmetry.space_group_name_H-M   'P 1'
#
loop_
_entity.id
_entity.type
_entity.pdbx_description
1 polymer ?
#
loop_
_entity_poly.entity_id
_entity_poly.type
_entity_poly.pdbx_seq_one_letter_code
_entity_poly.pdbx_strand_id
1 'polypeptide(L)'
;MSAPADESDPSLIPQRLALQRRRTWAIVLAVFWTVSAVWWLSSGLLTDARALDAMRVAVGAVSVGLAIAYALTVRRALRDIRDFDARHGADAGRR
;
A
#
# COMPACT_ATOMS: atom_id res chain seq x y z
N MET A 1 7.31 21.00 44.87
CA MET A 1 8.45 20.13 44.52
C MET A 1 8.05 19.37 43.27
N SER A 2 8.65 19.70 42.13
CA SER A 2 8.25 19.26 40.80
C SER A 2 8.69 17.83 40.50
N ALA A 3 7.80 17.05 39.88
CA ALA A 3 8.16 16.00 38.92
C ALA A 3 7.12 16.06 37.78
N PRO A 4 7.46 16.66 36.63
CA PRO A 4 6.59 16.75 35.47
C PRO A 4 6.82 15.56 34.51
N ALA A 5 5.77 15.26 33.74
CA ALA A 5 5.79 14.52 32.48
C ALA A 5 6.25 13.05 32.53
N ASP A 6 5.35 12.16 32.98
CA ASP A 6 5.29 10.80 32.44
C ASP A 6 4.29 10.80 31.27
N GLU A 7 4.57 11.65 30.28
CA GLU A 7 3.89 11.61 28.99
C GLU A 7 4.41 10.37 28.30
N SER A 8 3.68 9.28 28.52
CA SER A 8 3.91 7.94 27.98
C SER A 8 4.26 8.04 26.50
N ASP A 9 5.55 8.07 26.19
CA ASP A 9 6.07 8.11 24.83
C ASP A 9 5.54 6.84 24.15
N PRO A 10 4.59 6.94 23.20
CA PRO A 10 3.87 5.78 22.70
C PRO A 10 4.89 4.85 22.07
N SER A 11 5.13 3.70 22.73
CA SER A 11 6.24 2.80 22.43
C SER A 11 6.53 2.70 20.94
N LEU A 12 7.77 3.02 20.57
CA LEU A 12 8.23 3.15 19.18
C LEU A 12 8.09 1.83 18.39
N ILE A 13 8.03 0.70 19.11
CA ILE A 13 7.91 -0.66 18.57
C ILE A 13 6.52 -0.91 17.92
N PRO A 14 5.37 -0.74 18.61
CA PRO A 14 4.07 -0.88 17.97
C PRO A 14 3.81 0.16 16.88
N GLN A 15 4.38 1.36 16.96
CA GLN A 15 4.31 2.33 15.84
C GLN A 15 5.01 1.80 14.59
N ARG A 16 6.24 1.30 14.73
CA ARG A 16 6.98 0.66 13.61
C ARG A 16 6.26 -0.57 13.08
N LEU A 17 5.71 -1.40 13.96
CA LEU A 17 4.96 -2.59 13.57
C LEU A 17 3.68 -2.23 12.78
N ALA A 18 2.95 -1.21 13.24
CA ALA A 18 1.76 -0.70 12.53
C ALA A 18 2.12 -0.11 11.16
N LEU A 19 3.23 0.62 11.07
CA LEU A 19 3.73 1.21 9.82
C LEU A 19 4.15 0.12 8.82
N GLN A 20 4.89 -0.90 9.28
CA GLN A 20 5.27 -2.06 8.48
C GLN A 20 4.05 -2.83 8.01
N ARG A 21 3.08 -3.10 8.89
CA ARG A 21 1.84 -3.81 8.53
C ARG A 21 1.06 -3.04 7.47
N ARG A 22 0.93 -1.72 7.60
CA ARG A 22 0.26 -0.86 6.62
C ARG A 22 0.97 -0.88 5.28
N ARG A 23 2.30 -0.84 5.27
CA ARG A 23 3.12 -0.97 4.04
C ARG A 23 2.92 -2.34 3.40
N THR A 24 2.99 -3.42 4.17
CA THR A 24 2.81 -4.79 3.66
C THR A 24 1.42 -4.95 3.04
N TRP A 25 0.36 -4.51 3.72
CA TRP A 25 -1.00 -4.55 3.16
C TRP A 25 -1.15 -3.71 1.90
N ALA A 26 -0.55 -2.51 1.86
CA ALA A 26 -0.58 -1.67 0.67
C ALA A 26 0.13 -2.34 -0.52
N ILE A 27 1.25 -3.02 -0.29
CA ILE A 27 1.96 -3.79 -1.32
C ILE A 27 1.12 -5.00 -1.78
N VAL A 28 0.59 -5.77 -0.83
CA VAL A 28 -0.27 -6.94 -1.14
C VAL A 28 -1.47 -6.52 -1.98
N LEU A 29 -2.16 -5.44 -1.59
CA LEU A 29 -3.29 -4.91 -2.34
C LEU A 29 -2.87 -4.38 -3.72
N ALA A 30 -1.74 -3.68 -3.82
CA ALA A 30 -1.22 -3.22 -5.10
C ALA A 30 -0.95 -4.39 -6.06
N VAL A 31 -0.29 -5.46 -5.58
CA VAL A 31 -0.02 -6.67 -6.37
C VAL A 31 -1.32 -7.36 -6.76
N PHE A 32 -2.23 -7.55 -5.81
CA PHE A 32 -3.52 -8.20 -6.04
C PHE A 32 -4.32 -7.48 -7.14
N TRP A 33 -4.46 -6.15 -7.04
CA TRP A 33 -5.18 -5.37 -8.04
C TRP A 33 -4.48 -5.35 -9.40
N THR A 34 -3.15 -5.38 -9.43
CA THR A 34 -2.38 -5.47 -10.67
C THR A 34 -2.64 -6.82 -11.37
N VAL A 35 -2.57 -7.93 -10.64
CA VAL A 35 -2.87 -9.26 -11.18
C VAL A 35 -4.32 -9.36 -11.64
N SER A 36 -5.25 -8.82 -10.85
CA SER A 36 -6.67 -8.78 -11.20
C SER A 36 -6.93 -7.98 -12.48
N ALA A 37 -6.28 -6.82 -12.65
CA ALA A 37 -6.36 -6.02 -13.86
C ALA A 37 -5.84 -6.79 -15.09
N VAL A 38 -4.67 -7.41 -14.97
CA VAL A 38 -4.08 -8.23 -16.05
C VAL A 38 -5.03 -9.36 -16.41
N TRP A 39 -5.57 -10.09 -15.43
CA TRP A 39 -6.52 -11.17 -15.65
C TRP A 39 -7.79 -10.68 -16.37
N TRP A 40 -8.43 -9.62 -15.89
CA TRP A 40 -9.65 -9.10 -16.49
C TRP A 40 -9.45 -8.62 -17.92
N LEU A 41 -8.34 -7.93 -18.21
CA LEU A 41 -8.03 -7.45 -19.56
C LEU A 41 -7.60 -8.58 -20.51
N SER A 42 -6.78 -9.52 -20.05
CA SER A 42 -6.29 -10.64 -20.88
C SER A 42 -7.36 -11.71 -21.12
N SER A 43 -8.28 -11.89 -20.18
CA SER A 43 -9.34 -12.89 -20.32
C SER A 43 -10.22 -12.62 -21.54
N GLY A 44 -10.34 -11.35 -21.98
CA GLY A 44 -11.01 -10.94 -23.23
C GLY A 44 -10.51 -11.69 -24.47
N LEU A 45 -9.21 -11.93 -24.53
CA LEU A 45 -8.56 -12.66 -25.63
C LEU A 45 -8.88 -14.16 -25.64
N LEU A 46 -9.34 -14.71 -24.50
CA LEU A 46 -9.58 -16.14 -24.31
C LEU A 46 -11.04 -16.54 -24.44
N THR A 47 -11.98 -15.58 -24.49
CA THR A 47 -13.41 -15.87 -24.46
C THR A 47 -14.17 -14.98 -25.44
N ASP A 48 -14.69 -15.60 -26.49
CA ASP A 48 -15.42 -14.99 -27.61
C ASP A 48 -16.87 -14.59 -27.22
N ALA A 49 -17.02 -14.01 -26.03
CA ALA A 49 -18.31 -13.65 -25.44
C ALA A 49 -18.49 -12.12 -25.46
N ARG A 50 -18.86 -11.57 -26.62
CA ARG A 50 -19.14 -10.13 -26.84
C ARG A 50 -20.14 -9.54 -25.83
N ALA A 51 -21.01 -10.36 -25.24
CA ALA A 51 -21.96 -9.92 -24.21
C ALA A 51 -21.30 -9.49 -22.89
N LEU A 52 -20.08 -9.97 -22.59
CA LEU A 52 -19.36 -9.67 -21.35
C LEU A 52 -18.27 -8.60 -21.53
N ASP A 53 -18.11 -8.04 -22.73
CA ASP A 53 -17.03 -7.09 -23.03
C ASP A 53 -17.12 -5.80 -22.19
N ALA A 54 -18.31 -5.21 -22.09
CA ALA A 54 -18.48 -3.98 -21.33
C ALA A 54 -18.21 -4.18 -19.83
N MET A 55 -18.68 -5.29 -19.25
CA MET A 55 -18.45 -5.61 -17.84
C MET A 55 -16.96 -5.89 -17.58
N ARG A 56 -16.28 -6.62 -18.46
CA ARG A 56 -14.84 -6.85 -18.36
C ARG A 56 -14.04 -5.57 -18.40
N VAL A 57 -14.33 -4.70 -19.38
CA VAL A 57 -13.62 -3.43 -19.53
C VAL A 57 -13.84 -2.56 -18.29
N ALA A 58 -15.07 -2.52 -17.76
CA ALA A 58 -15.37 -1.80 -16.53
C ALA A 58 -14.58 -2.35 -15.33
N VAL A 59 -14.59 -3.66 -15.10
CA VAL A 59 -13.88 -4.29 -13.96
C VAL A 59 -12.37 -4.19 -14.14
N GLY A 60 -11.86 -4.35 -15.36
CA GLY A 60 -10.46 -4.16 -15.71
C GLY A 60 -9.99 -2.72 -15.45
N ALA A 61 -10.76 -1.72 -15.90
CA ALA A 61 -10.46 -0.32 -15.67
C ALA A 61 -10.47 0.05 -14.17
N VAL A 62 -11.45 -0.44 -13.42
CA VAL A 62 -11.51 -0.26 -11.95
C VAL A 62 -10.30 -0.90 -11.28
N SER A 63 -9.92 -2.11 -11.70
CA SER A 63 -8.76 -2.82 -11.16
C SER A 63 -7.45 -2.07 -11.45
N VAL A 64 -7.28 -1.50 -12.65
CA VAL A 64 -6.14 -0.65 -12.99
C VAL A 64 -6.13 0.62 -12.11
N GLY A 65 -7.26 1.28 -11.95
CA GLY A 65 -7.38 2.46 -11.10
C GLY A 65 -6.98 2.18 -9.66
N LEU A 66 -7.46 1.06 -9.09
CA LEU A 66 -7.09 0.59 -7.77
C LEU A 66 -5.61 0.23 -7.68
N ALA A 67 -5.05 -0.47 -8.67
CA ALA A 67 -3.62 -0.78 -8.72
C ALA A 67 -2.77 0.49 -8.69
N ILE A 68 -3.12 1.52 -9.46
CA ILE A 68 -2.43 2.81 -9.47
C ILE A 68 -2.58 3.51 -8.12
N ALA A 69 -3.79 3.57 -7.55
CA ALA A 69 -4.04 4.19 -6.25
C ALA A 69 -3.22 3.54 -5.13
N TYR A 70 -3.17 2.20 -5.10
CA TYR A 70 -2.38 1.45 -4.14
C TYR A 70 -0.87 1.58 -4.38
N ALA A 71 -0.43 1.61 -5.63
CA ALA A 71 0.97 1.89 -5.96
C ALA A 71 1.41 3.29 -5.50
N LEU A 72 0.55 4.31 -5.65
CA LEU A 72 0.81 5.67 -5.17
C LEU A 72 0.85 5.74 -3.65
N THR A 73 -0.02 5.02 -2.94
CA THR A 73 0.03 4.94 -1.46
C THR A 73 1.29 4.23 -0.98
N VAL A 74 1.73 3.16 -1.65
CA VAL A 74 3.02 2.51 -1.36
C VAL A 74 4.17 3.48 -1.60
N ARG A 75 4.20 4.21 -2.73
CA ARG A 75 5.23 5.22 -3.02
C ARG A 75 5.26 6.33 -1.96
N ARG A 76 4.08 6.77 -1.49
CA ARG A 76 3.97 7.79 -0.45
C ARG A 76 4.48 7.28 0.89
N ALA A 77 4.07 6.08 1.30
CA ALA A 77 4.58 5.45 2.51
C ALA A 77 6.11 5.22 2.47
N LEU A 78 6.66 4.86 1.31
CA LEU A 78 8.11 4.73 1.11
C LEU A 78 8.84 6.08 1.19
N ARG A 79 8.24 7.15 0.65
CA ARG A 79 8.76 8.51 0.80
C ARG A 79 8.74 8.96 2.25
N ASP A 80 7.65 8.73 2.97
CA ASP A 80 7.54 9.11 4.38
C ASP A 80 8.58 8.38 5.23
N ILE A 81 8.85 7.10 4.94
CA ILE A 81 9.93 6.33 5.60
C ILE A 81 11.31 6.91 5.23
N ARG A 82 11.55 7.26 3.95
CA ARG A 82 12.81 7.91 3.54
C ARG A 82 13.03 9.26 4.20
N ASP A 83 11.99 10.09 4.31
CA ASP A 83 12.05 11.39 4.99
C ASP A 83 12.23 11.23 6.50
N PHE A 84 11.72 10.14 7.08
CA PHE A 84 11.97 9.80 8.48
C PHE A 84 13.43 9.36 8.68
N ASP A 85 13.94 8.46 7.84
CA ASP A 85 15.33 7.98 7.87
C ASP A 85 16.32 9.13 7.59
N ALA A 86 15.98 10.07 6.71
CA ALA A 86 16.82 11.25 6.43
C ALA A 86 16.93 12.21 7.64
N ARG A 87 15.89 12.26 8.49
CA ARG A 87 15.84 13.14 9.67
C ARG A 87 16.40 12.50 10.94
N HIS A 88 16.30 11.18 11.07
CA HIS A 88 16.65 10.47 12.32
C HIS A 88 17.81 9.47 12.14
N GLY A 89 18.26 9.22 10.91
CA GLY A 89 19.25 8.19 10.56
C GLY A 89 18.61 6.84 10.23
N ALA A 90 19.18 6.12 9.25
CA ALA A 90 18.66 4.87 8.66
C ALA A 90 18.47 3.67 9.64
N ASP A 91 18.72 3.89 10.93
CA ASP A 91 18.72 2.90 12.00
C ASP A 91 18.00 3.36 13.29
N ALA A 92 17.31 4.50 13.28
CA ALA A 92 16.65 5.07 14.47
C ALA A 92 15.45 4.23 14.95
N GLY A 93 15.69 3.29 15.86
CA GLY A 93 14.67 2.38 16.43
C GLY A 93 14.83 0.91 16.00
N ARG A 94 16.05 0.48 15.66
CA ARG A 94 16.42 -0.94 15.46
C ARG A 94 17.06 -1.58 16.71
N ARG A 95 17.02 -0.91 17.87
CA ARG A 95 17.45 -1.44 19.17
C ARG A 95 16.40 -1.15 20.23
#